data_AF-A0A523BI11-F1
#
_entry.id   AF-A0A523BI11-F1
#
_cell.length_a   1.000
_cell.length_b   1.000
_cell.length_c   1.000
_cell.angle_alpha   90.00
_cell.angle_beta   90.00
_cell.angle_gamma   90.00
#
_symmetry.space_group_name_H-M   'P 1'
#
loop_
_entity.id
_entity.type
_entity.pdbx_description
1 polymer ?
#
loop_
_entity_poly.entity_id
_entity_poly.type
_entity_poly.pdbx_seq_one_letter_code
_entity_poly.pdbx_strand_id
1 'polypeptide(L)'
;MKFPKELIKELEKRYYKYWWRDDEELNYKEISSDLFKHLIFTILSQNTSNNNTRRAYISLKKHYSIDPFTLSKLDPKELSEVIRPGGLHNIKANRIIKVSKFIVENYGGDLRKILSFPKEEIRKKLLEIDGIGEKTADVIMSSLFGQKEYFVVDTHMRRIAKRLGLVDEKASYSEIQKALKEFLPLEEDDERIWSLFWFLAKYTCNSRKPKCEECILNNICKYYKGKTIVPSS
;
A
#
# COMPACT_ATOMS: atom_id res chain seq x y z
N MET A 1 -0.94 -21.41 -12.51
CA MET A 1 0.23 -21.62 -11.63
C MET A 1 -0.20 -21.36 -10.19
N LYS A 2 0.28 -22.15 -9.22
CA LYS A 2 -0.01 -21.96 -7.78
C LYS A 2 1.30 -21.79 -7.01
N PHE A 3 1.26 -21.08 -5.89
CA PHE A 3 2.41 -20.95 -4.99
C PHE A 3 2.68 -22.29 -4.31
N PRO A 4 3.94 -22.79 -4.29
CA PRO A 4 4.27 -24.05 -3.64
C PRO A 4 4.21 -23.90 -2.11
N LYS A 5 3.22 -24.53 -1.46
CA LYS A 5 2.93 -24.38 -0.01
C LYS A 5 4.12 -24.78 0.87
N GLU A 6 4.92 -25.73 0.43
CA GLU A 6 6.13 -26.20 1.11
C GLU A 6 7.17 -25.08 1.33
N LEU A 7 7.13 -24.03 0.50
CA LEU A 7 8.05 -22.89 0.59
C LEU A 7 7.68 -21.87 1.67
N ILE A 8 6.50 -21.98 2.30
CA ILE A 8 6.05 -21.06 3.35
C ILE A 8 7.03 -21.07 4.54
N LYS A 9 7.46 -22.25 4.99
CA LYS A 9 8.42 -22.38 6.11
C LYS A 9 9.76 -21.69 5.82
N GLU A 10 10.20 -21.75 4.56
CA GLU A 10 11.44 -21.09 4.15
C GLU A 10 11.27 -19.57 4.04
N LEU A 11 10.11 -19.08 3.58
CA LEU A 11 9.79 -17.66 3.64
C LEU A 11 9.83 -17.15 5.08
N GLU A 12 9.25 -17.89 6.01
CA GLU A 12 9.25 -17.55 7.44
C GLU A 12 10.67 -17.46 7.96
N LYS A 13 11.48 -18.49 7.77
CA LYS A 13 12.89 -18.49 8.20
C LYS A 13 13.67 -17.29 7.66
N ARG A 14 13.40 -16.85 6.43
CA ARG A 14 14.09 -15.71 5.80
C ARG A 14 13.60 -14.36 6.29
N TYR A 15 12.29 -14.23 6.48
CA TYR A 15 11.65 -12.93 6.67
C TYR A 15 11.09 -12.72 8.08
N TYR A 16 11.13 -13.70 8.99
CA TYR A 16 10.64 -13.56 10.38
C TYR A 16 11.22 -12.31 11.07
N LYS A 17 12.48 -11.97 10.81
CA LYS A 17 13.16 -10.78 11.36
C LYS A 17 12.59 -9.42 10.93
N TYR A 18 11.75 -9.40 9.90
CA TYR A 18 11.05 -8.21 9.42
C TYR A 18 9.62 -8.13 9.95
N TRP A 19 9.14 -9.16 10.63
CA TRP A 19 7.90 -9.09 11.38
C TRP A 19 8.07 -8.10 12.52
N TRP A 20 7.05 -7.25 12.67
CA TRP A 20 6.82 -6.36 13.80
C TRP A 20 8.09 -5.91 14.51
N ARG A 21 8.79 -4.96 13.89
CA ARG A 21 9.68 -4.09 14.65
C ARG A 21 8.79 -3.06 15.33
N ASP A 22 8.62 -3.20 16.64
CA ASP A 22 8.19 -2.11 17.51
C ASP A 22 9.30 -1.05 17.49
N ASP A 23 9.34 -0.32 16.38
CA ASP A 23 10.21 0.80 16.14
C ASP A 23 9.34 2.04 16.37
N GLU A 24 9.57 2.62 17.54
CA GLU A 24 8.91 3.75 18.17
C GLU A 24 8.98 5.04 17.32
N GLU A 25 7.86 5.77 17.34
CA GLU A 25 7.69 7.25 17.22
C GLU A 25 6.26 7.57 16.76
N LEU A 26 5.61 6.67 16.01
CA LEU A 26 4.24 6.83 15.50
C LEU A 26 3.43 5.56 15.77
N ASN A 27 2.38 5.70 16.59
CA ASN A 27 1.40 4.66 16.83
C ASN A 27 0.51 4.49 15.58
N TYR A 28 0.91 3.59 14.67
CA TYR A 28 0.15 3.33 13.44
C TYR A 28 -1.29 2.87 13.76
N LYS A 29 -1.51 2.18 14.90
CA LYS A 29 -2.84 1.75 15.34
C LYS A 29 -3.74 2.95 15.70
N GLU A 30 -3.19 3.99 16.31
CA GLU A 30 -3.91 5.26 16.52
C GLU A 30 -4.33 5.85 15.18
N ILE A 31 -3.42 5.93 14.21
CA ILE A 31 -3.68 6.50 12.89
C ILE A 31 -4.71 5.68 12.11
N SER A 32 -4.59 4.36 12.10
CA SER A 32 -5.48 3.48 11.33
C SER A 32 -6.88 3.37 11.95
N SER A 33 -7.03 3.67 13.24
CA SER A 33 -8.33 3.71 13.92
C SER A 33 -9.19 4.92 13.54
N ASP A 34 -8.58 5.99 13.01
CA ASP A 34 -9.25 7.19 12.53
C ASP A 34 -9.24 7.20 11.00
N LEU A 35 -10.41 7.06 10.39
CA LEU A 35 -10.57 6.87 8.94
C LEU A 35 -9.98 8.03 8.12
N PHE A 36 -10.12 9.26 8.60
CA PHE A 36 -9.59 10.43 7.91
C PHE A 36 -8.07 10.52 8.08
N LYS A 37 -7.54 10.31 9.29
CA LYS A 37 -6.09 10.27 9.51
C LYS A 37 -5.43 9.16 8.71
N HIS A 38 -6.05 7.99 8.63
CA HIS A 38 -5.57 6.88 7.82
C HIS A 38 -5.54 7.25 6.33
N LEU A 39 -6.56 7.94 5.83
CA LEU A 39 -6.58 8.46 4.46
C LEU A 39 -5.45 9.45 4.19
N ILE A 40 -5.24 10.42 5.07
CA ILE A 40 -4.14 11.40 4.97
C ILE A 40 -2.78 10.70 5.00
N PHE A 41 -2.58 9.77 5.95
CA PHE A 41 -1.36 8.98 6.03
C PHE A 41 -1.12 8.17 4.74
N THR A 42 -2.18 7.59 4.18
CA THR A 42 -2.10 6.84 2.92
C THR A 42 -1.73 7.73 1.75
N ILE A 43 -2.27 8.95 1.65
CA ILE A 43 -1.87 9.94 0.63
C ILE A 43 -0.38 10.31 0.79
N LEU A 44 0.06 10.57 2.02
CA LEU A 44 1.47 10.87 2.31
C LEU A 44 2.41 9.73 1.91
N SER A 45 1.95 8.47 2.01
CA SER A 45 2.73 7.28 1.64
C SER A 45 2.93 7.08 0.15
N GLN A 46 2.18 7.80 -0.70
CA GLN A 46 2.25 7.60 -2.14
C GLN A 46 3.63 7.97 -2.69
N ASN A 47 4.27 7.04 -3.39
CA ASN A 47 5.56 7.21 -4.07
C ASN A 47 6.69 7.75 -3.16
N THR A 48 6.74 7.29 -1.91
CA THR A 48 7.80 7.66 -0.97
C THR A 48 8.14 6.50 -0.03
N SER A 49 9.17 6.65 0.80
CA SER A 49 9.55 5.64 1.78
C SER A 49 8.67 5.72 3.03
N ASN A 50 8.57 4.61 3.78
CA ASN A 50 7.87 4.61 5.08
C ASN A 50 8.47 5.67 6.03
N ASN A 51 9.79 5.83 6.03
CA ASN A 51 10.46 6.84 6.86
C ASN A 51 10.03 8.27 6.48
N ASN A 52 10.01 8.58 5.19
CA ASN A 52 9.57 9.89 4.70
C ASN A 52 8.08 10.15 4.97
N THR A 53 7.26 9.11 4.86
CA THR A 53 5.83 9.16 5.21
C THR A 53 5.65 9.54 6.67
N ARG A 54 6.35 8.84 7.57
CA ARG A 54 6.34 9.09 9.01
C ARG A 54 6.77 10.51 9.34
N ARG A 55 7.91 10.95 8.80
CA ARG A 55 8.42 12.32 8.98
C ARG A 55 7.42 13.38 8.49
N ALA A 56 6.79 13.17 7.34
CA ALA A 56 5.78 14.10 6.81
C ALA A 56 4.53 14.15 7.70
N TYR A 57 4.05 13.00 8.18
CA TYR A 57 2.89 12.94 9.06
C TYR A 57 3.16 13.55 10.44
N ILE A 58 4.34 13.30 11.03
CA ILE A 58 4.76 13.96 12.29
C ILE A 58 4.82 15.47 12.10
N SER A 59 5.43 15.93 10.99
CA SER A 59 5.49 17.35 10.67
C SER A 59 4.08 17.95 10.55
N LEU A 60 3.19 17.29 9.82
CA LEU A 60 1.79 17.71 9.68
C LEU A 60 1.08 17.81 11.03
N LYS A 61 1.15 16.76 11.87
CA LYS A 61 0.51 16.71 13.20
C LYS A 61 1.04 17.79 14.16
N LYS A 62 2.29 18.23 14.00
CA LYS A 62 2.88 19.31 14.81
C LYS A 62 2.39 20.70 14.43
N HIS A 63 2.00 20.91 13.18
CA HIS A 63 1.59 22.23 12.68
C HIS A 63 0.06 22.41 12.65
N TYR A 64 -0.69 21.33 12.42
CA TYR A 64 -2.14 21.40 12.22
C TYR A 64 -2.88 20.23 12.86
N SER A 65 -4.13 20.49 13.27
CA SER A 65 -5.10 19.43 13.54
C SER A 65 -5.38 18.66 12.26
N ILE A 66 -5.31 17.33 12.33
CA ILE A 66 -5.57 16.45 11.17
C ILE A 66 -7.06 16.12 11.15
N ASP A 67 -7.86 17.11 10.73
CA ASP A 67 -9.30 17.00 10.50
C ASP A 67 -9.71 17.69 9.18
N PRO A 68 -10.84 17.30 8.56
CA PRO A 68 -11.23 17.86 7.26
C PRO A 68 -11.43 19.37 7.26
N PHE A 69 -11.99 19.95 8.34
CA PHE A 69 -12.26 21.39 8.39
C PHE A 69 -10.98 22.21 8.43
N THR A 70 -10.00 21.81 9.22
CA THR A 70 -8.69 22.45 9.28
C THR A 70 -7.97 22.31 7.94
N LEU A 71 -7.80 21.08 7.45
CA LEU A 71 -6.98 20.82 6.26
C LEU A 71 -7.61 21.37 4.97
N SER A 72 -8.94 21.55 4.90
CA SER A 72 -9.62 22.11 3.72
C SER A 72 -9.35 23.61 3.50
N LYS A 73 -8.92 24.32 4.54
CA LYS A 73 -8.72 25.79 4.54
C LYS A 73 -7.27 26.23 4.38
N LEU A 74 -6.33 25.29 4.40
CA LEU A 74 -4.91 25.60 4.31
C LEU A 74 -4.52 26.11 2.93
N ASP A 75 -3.48 26.96 2.90
CA ASP A 75 -2.83 27.32 1.65
C ASP A 75 -2.01 26.13 1.12
N PRO A 76 -2.11 25.80 -0.19
CA PRO A 76 -1.36 24.69 -0.77
C PRO A 76 0.16 24.82 -0.68
N LYS A 77 0.72 26.04 -0.71
CA LYS A 77 2.18 26.25 -0.61
C LYS A 77 2.63 26.05 0.83
N GLU A 78 1.91 26.60 1.81
CA GLU A 78 2.21 26.38 3.23
C GLU A 78 2.17 24.90 3.61
N LEU A 79 1.08 24.20 3.25
CA LEU A 79 0.95 22.77 3.53
C LEU A 79 2.05 21.96 2.83
N SER A 80 2.40 22.33 1.59
CA SER A 80 3.47 21.70 0.84
C SER A 80 4.81 21.76 1.56
N GLU A 81 5.18 22.91 2.14
CA GLU A 81 6.42 23.02 2.92
C GLU A 81 6.38 22.17 4.19
N VAL A 82 5.25 22.13 4.89
CA VAL A 82 5.07 21.30 6.09
C VAL A 82 5.26 19.80 5.78
N ILE A 83 4.74 19.33 4.64
CA ILE A 83 4.82 17.91 4.25
C ILE A 83 5.99 17.60 3.30
N ARG A 84 6.91 18.54 3.08
CA ARG A 84 8.08 18.42 2.19
C ARG A 84 8.85 17.11 2.34
N PRO A 85 9.09 16.56 3.56
CA PRO A 85 9.78 15.27 3.73
C PRO A 85 9.13 14.10 2.99
N GLY A 86 7.82 14.17 2.73
CA GLY A 86 7.06 13.12 2.07
C GLY A 86 7.36 12.97 0.58
N GLY A 87 8.01 13.96 -0.06
CA GLY A 87 8.24 13.97 -1.50
C GLY A 87 6.95 14.13 -2.32
N LEU A 88 7.06 14.64 -3.55
CA LEU A 88 5.90 15.07 -4.36
C LEU A 88 4.94 15.98 -3.57
N HIS A 89 5.49 16.79 -2.67
CA HIS A 89 4.74 17.54 -1.65
C HIS A 89 3.74 18.52 -2.25
N ASN A 90 4.06 19.17 -3.38
CA ASN A 90 3.13 20.06 -4.09
C ASN A 90 1.86 19.31 -4.53
N ILE A 91 2.03 18.10 -5.08
CA ILE A 91 0.91 17.26 -5.54
C ILE A 91 0.11 16.75 -4.33
N LYS A 92 0.80 16.30 -3.28
CA LYS A 92 0.17 15.78 -2.07
C LYS A 92 -0.58 16.85 -1.29
N ALA A 93 -0.06 18.06 -1.18
CA ALA A 93 -0.71 19.17 -0.49
C ALA A 93 -2.04 19.54 -1.17
N ASN A 94 -2.01 19.74 -2.49
CA ASN A 94 -3.22 19.97 -3.28
C ASN A 94 -4.23 18.83 -3.12
N ARG A 95 -3.77 17.58 -3.14
CA ARG A 95 -4.63 16.40 -2.95
C ARG A 95 -5.25 16.36 -1.56
N ILE A 96 -4.48 16.60 -0.50
CA ILE A 96 -4.97 16.63 0.88
C ILE A 96 -6.05 17.71 1.01
N ILE A 97 -5.80 18.93 0.54
CA ILE A 97 -6.79 20.02 0.59
C ILE A 97 -8.07 19.67 -0.16
N LYS A 98 -7.94 19.14 -1.39
CA LYS A 98 -9.10 18.70 -2.20
C LYS A 98 -9.93 17.61 -1.52
N VAL A 99 -9.27 16.57 -1.02
CA VAL A 99 -9.93 15.47 -0.29
C VAL A 99 -10.64 16.00 0.95
N SER A 100 -10.00 16.89 1.71
CA SER A 100 -10.60 17.53 2.88
C SER A 100 -11.83 18.37 2.53
N LYS A 101 -11.76 19.18 1.46
CA LYS A 101 -12.90 19.97 0.96
C LYS A 101 -14.06 19.06 0.56
N PHE A 102 -13.79 18.02 -0.22
CA PHE A 102 -14.79 17.04 -0.62
C PHE A 102 -15.50 16.41 0.59
N ILE A 103 -14.77 16.05 1.64
CA ILE A 103 -15.33 15.45 2.85
C ILE A 103 -16.15 16.47 3.67
N VAL A 104 -15.73 17.73 3.71
CA VAL A 104 -16.52 18.81 4.31
C VAL A 104 -17.85 18.99 3.57
N GLU A 105 -17.80 19.09 2.24
CA GLU A 105 -18.98 19.37 1.40
C GLU A 105 -19.97 18.19 1.36
N ASN A 106 -19.48 16.96 1.20
CA ASN A 106 -20.34 15.80 0.96
C ASN A 106 -20.68 15.01 2.24
N TYR A 107 -19.84 15.11 3.26
CA TYR A 107 -19.99 14.36 4.51
C TYR A 107 -20.00 15.26 5.76
N GLY A 108 -20.06 16.58 5.61
CA GLY A 108 -20.10 17.51 6.74
C GLY A 108 -18.88 17.39 7.66
N GLY A 109 -17.72 17.04 7.09
CA GLY A 109 -16.46 16.91 7.82
C GLY A 109 -16.25 15.60 8.56
N ASP A 110 -17.12 14.59 8.38
CA ASP A 110 -16.97 13.27 9.00
C ASP A 110 -16.97 12.15 7.95
N LEU A 111 -15.78 11.68 7.59
CA LEU A 111 -15.62 10.59 6.62
C LEU A 111 -16.29 9.29 7.09
N ARG A 112 -16.53 9.08 8.39
CA ARG A 112 -17.20 7.86 8.90
C ARG A 112 -18.63 7.73 8.40
N LYS A 113 -19.26 8.80 7.90
CA LYS A 113 -20.59 8.72 7.28
C LYS A 113 -20.64 7.77 6.09
N ILE A 114 -19.51 7.50 5.43
CA ILE A 114 -19.46 6.49 4.37
C ILE A 114 -19.78 5.08 4.90
N LEU A 115 -19.56 4.81 6.18
CA LEU A 115 -19.84 3.51 6.80
C LEU A 115 -21.34 3.23 6.96
N SER A 116 -22.20 4.22 6.70
CA SER A 116 -23.66 4.01 6.65
C SER A 116 -24.12 3.31 5.37
N PHE A 117 -23.29 3.27 4.33
CA PHE A 117 -23.58 2.60 3.07
C PHE A 117 -23.25 1.10 3.15
N PRO A 118 -23.89 0.25 2.32
CA PRO A 118 -23.48 -1.14 2.16
C PRO A 118 -22.00 -1.25 1.77
N LYS A 119 -21.33 -2.32 2.24
CA LYS A 119 -19.89 -2.54 2.07
C LYS A 119 -19.40 -2.35 0.63
N GLU A 120 -20.17 -2.82 -0.34
CA GLU A 120 -19.87 -2.75 -1.77
C GLU A 120 -19.90 -1.30 -2.30
N GLU A 121 -20.72 -0.43 -1.70
CA GLU A 121 -20.85 0.99 -2.04
C GLU A 121 -19.78 1.85 -1.37
N ILE A 122 -19.30 1.47 -0.18
CA ILE A 122 -18.23 2.21 0.53
C ILE A 122 -16.99 2.38 -0.35
N ARG A 123 -16.56 1.31 -1.03
CA ARG A 123 -15.41 1.38 -1.95
C ARG A 123 -15.67 2.35 -3.10
N LYS A 124 -16.88 2.34 -3.68
CA LYS A 124 -17.24 3.26 -4.78
C LYS A 124 -17.22 4.70 -4.29
N LYS A 125 -17.77 4.97 -3.10
CA LYS A 125 -17.74 6.29 -2.45
C LYS A 125 -16.32 6.80 -2.20
N LEU A 126 -15.39 5.93 -1.83
CA LEU A 126 -13.97 6.30 -1.71
C LEU A 126 -13.35 6.67 -3.05
N LEU A 127 -13.71 5.97 -4.14
CA LEU A 127 -13.22 6.22 -5.50
C LEU A 127 -13.81 7.48 -6.14
N GLU A 128 -14.94 7.99 -5.65
CA GLU A 128 -15.50 9.28 -6.07
C GLU A 128 -14.63 10.48 -5.63
N ILE A 129 -13.77 10.29 -4.62
CA ILE A 129 -12.92 11.35 -4.09
C ILE A 129 -11.73 11.59 -5.04
N ASP A 130 -11.66 12.78 -5.66
CA ASP A 130 -10.54 13.14 -6.55
C ASP A 130 -9.17 12.94 -5.86
N GLY A 131 -8.30 12.17 -6.50
CA GLY A 131 -6.99 11.79 -5.98
C GLY A 131 -6.95 10.47 -5.19
N ILE A 132 -8.09 9.81 -4.98
CA ILE A 132 -8.20 8.48 -4.37
C ILE A 132 -8.38 7.43 -5.48
N GLY A 133 -7.30 6.72 -5.80
CA GLY A 133 -7.34 5.58 -6.71
C GLY A 133 -7.55 4.24 -6.00
N GLU A 134 -7.69 3.16 -6.78
CA GLU A 134 -7.97 1.79 -6.30
C GLU A 134 -7.07 1.35 -5.15
N LYS A 135 -5.75 1.58 -5.24
CA LYS A 135 -4.81 1.23 -4.16
C LYS A 135 -5.14 1.94 -2.86
N THR A 136 -5.50 3.23 -2.91
CA THR A 136 -5.80 3.99 -1.69
C THR A 136 -7.15 3.59 -1.12
N ALA A 137 -8.16 3.40 -1.98
CA ALA A 137 -9.46 2.88 -1.56
C ALA A 137 -9.29 1.52 -0.86
N ASP A 138 -8.53 0.59 -1.47
CA ASP A 138 -8.36 -0.75 -0.90
C ASP A 138 -7.51 -0.79 0.37
N VAL A 139 -6.58 0.17 0.57
CA VAL A 139 -5.91 0.32 1.88
C VAL A 139 -6.92 0.67 2.97
N ILE A 140 -7.85 1.57 2.68
CA ILE A 140 -8.89 1.97 3.63
C ILE A 140 -9.87 0.81 3.86
N MET A 141 -10.34 0.17 2.79
CA MET A 141 -11.25 -0.98 2.91
C MET A 141 -10.60 -2.15 3.65
N SER A 142 -9.31 -2.42 3.41
CA SER A 142 -8.55 -3.45 4.13
C SER A 142 -8.43 -3.14 5.63
N SER A 143 -8.39 -1.87 6.01
CA SER A 143 -8.38 -1.45 7.42
C SER A 143 -9.72 -1.63 8.11
N LEU A 144 -10.82 -1.57 7.36
CA LEU A 144 -12.18 -1.68 7.87
C LEU A 144 -12.68 -3.13 7.91
N PHE A 145 -12.35 -3.91 6.88
CA PHE A 145 -12.93 -5.25 6.64
C PHE A 145 -11.88 -6.37 6.57
N GLY A 146 -10.61 -6.02 6.73
CA GLY A 146 -9.50 -6.98 6.68
C GLY A 146 -8.93 -7.20 5.28
N GLN A 147 -7.68 -7.64 5.24
CA GLN A 147 -6.90 -7.77 4.01
C GLN A 147 -7.34 -8.95 3.13
N LYS A 148 -7.96 -9.97 3.73
CA LYS A 148 -8.55 -11.11 3.03
C LYS A 148 -9.59 -10.66 2.01
N GLU A 149 -10.45 -9.73 2.41
CA GLU A 149 -11.47 -9.17 1.53
C GLU A 149 -10.85 -8.19 0.53
N TYR A 150 -10.11 -7.20 1.03
CA TYR A 150 -9.55 -6.10 0.23
C TYR A 150 -8.03 -6.21 0.08
N PHE A 151 -7.63 -6.87 -0.99
CA PHE A 151 -6.23 -7.22 -1.22
C PHE A 151 -5.43 -6.04 -1.80
N VAL A 152 -4.56 -5.42 -1.00
CA VAL A 152 -3.80 -4.25 -1.46
C VAL A 152 -2.64 -4.65 -2.37
N VAL A 153 -2.65 -4.17 -3.63
CA VAL A 153 -1.52 -4.31 -4.58
C VAL A 153 -0.70 -3.02 -4.64
N ASP A 154 0.51 -3.02 -4.09
CA ASP A 154 1.45 -1.92 -4.25
C ASP A 154 2.42 -2.14 -5.44
N THR A 155 3.47 -1.31 -5.52
CA THR A 155 4.49 -1.44 -6.57
C THR A 155 5.37 -2.68 -6.39
N HIS A 156 5.51 -3.21 -5.18
CA HIS A 156 6.24 -4.46 -4.93
C HIS A 156 5.44 -5.66 -5.41
N MET A 157 4.16 -5.75 -5.02
CA MET A 157 3.24 -6.82 -5.42
C MET A 157 3.04 -6.86 -6.94
N ARG A 158 2.82 -5.68 -7.55
CA ARG A 158 2.73 -5.56 -9.01
C ARG A 158 3.98 -6.06 -9.72
N ARG A 159 5.17 -5.67 -9.25
CA ARG A 159 6.45 -6.06 -9.86
C ARG A 159 6.68 -7.57 -9.76
N ILE A 160 6.47 -8.17 -8.59
CA ILE A 160 6.68 -9.61 -8.42
C ILE A 160 5.66 -10.42 -9.23
N ALA A 161 4.39 -9.99 -9.28
CA ALA A 161 3.36 -10.67 -10.08
C ALA A 161 3.73 -10.73 -11.57
N LYS A 162 4.15 -9.59 -12.14
CA LYS A 162 4.61 -9.51 -13.53
C LYS A 162 5.88 -10.32 -13.79
N ARG A 163 6.89 -10.21 -12.91
CA ARG A 163 8.14 -10.98 -13.04
C ARG A 163 7.93 -12.49 -12.93
N LEU A 164 7.03 -12.95 -12.07
CA LEU A 164 6.66 -14.36 -12.00
C LEU A 164 5.92 -14.81 -13.27
N GLY A 165 5.33 -13.89 -14.03
CA GLY A 165 4.50 -14.19 -15.19
C GLY A 165 3.07 -14.58 -14.80
N LEU A 166 2.58 -14.11 -13.64
CA LEU A 166 1.18 -14.31 -13.23
C LEU A 166 0.21 -13.49 -14.09
N VAL A 167 0.68 -12.37 -14.60
CA VAL A 167 -0.07 -11.41 -15.40
C VAL A 167 0.85 -10.75 -16.42
N ASP A 168 0.26 -10.14 -17.45
CA ASP A 168 1.00 -9.39 -18.46
C ASP A 168 1.49 -8.03 -17.97
N GLU A 169 2.43 -7.44 -18.71
CA GLU A 169 3.00 -6.12 -18.39
C GLU A 169 1.97 -4.98 -18.41
N LYS A 170 0.86 -5.14 -19.13
CA LYS A 170 -0.22 -4.16 -19.20
C LYS A 170 -1.39 -4.45 -18.25
N ALA A 171 -1.31 -5.50 -17.44
CA ALA A 171 -2.39 -5.89 -16.54
C ALA A 171 -2.78 -4.76 -15.59
N SER A 172 -4.09 -4.55 -15.48
CA SER A 172 -4.76 -3.63 -14.57
C SER A 172 -4.59 -4.06 -13.11
N TYR A 173 -4.93 -3.14 -12.21
CA TYR A 173 -4.85 -3.38 -10.77
C TYR A 173 -5.71 -4.58 -10.33
N SER A 174 -6.95 -4.67 -10.84
CA SER A 174 -7.88 -5.74 -10.53
C SER A 174 -7.44 -7.09 -11.09
N GLU A 175 -6.85 -7.13 -12.29
CA GLU A 175 -6.25 -8.35 -12.85
C GLU A 175 -5.08 -8.85 -12.00
N ILE A 176 -4.22 -7.93 -11.53
CA ILE A 176 -3.12 -8.27 -10.62
C ILE A 176 -3.65 -8.80 -9.28
N GLN A 177 -4.67 -8.15 -8.69
CA GLN A 177 -5.31 -8.62 -7.46
C GLN A 177 -5.83 -10.04 -7.63
N LYS A 178 -6.60 -10.29 -8.68
CA LYS A 178 -7.18 -11.61 -8.97
C LYS A 178 -6.09 -12.67 -9.11
N ALA A 179 -5.08 -12.41 -9.94
CA ALA A 179 -3.99 -13.35 -10.16
C ALA A 179 -3.19 -13.66 -8.89
N LEU A 180 -2.96 -12.66 -8.02
CA LEU A 180 -2.29 -12.88 -6.73
C LEU A 180 -3.14 -13.68 -5.74
N LYS A 181 -4.44 -13.41 -5.66
CA LYS A 181 -5.38 -14.19 -4.84
C LYS A 181 -5.46 -15.65 -5.31
N GLU A 182 -5.44 -15.87 -6.62
CA GLU A 182 -5.43 -17.22 -7.17
C GLU A 182 -4.07 -17.92 -7.00
N PHE A 183 -2.96 -17.17 -7.04
CA PHE A 183 -1.62 -17.73 -6.91
C PHE A 183 -1.29 -18.13 -5.47
N LEU A 184 -1.58 -17.25 -4.50
CA LEU A 184 -1.25 -17.47 -3.10
C LEU A 184 -2.20 -18.50 -2.47
N PRO A 185 -1.70 -19.35 -1.55
CA PRO A 185 -2.51 -20.33 -0.84
C PRO A 185 -3.22 -19.65 0.34
N LEU A 186 -4.17 -18.77 0.03
CA LEU A 186 -4.92 -18.02 1.02
C LEU A 186 -5.99 -18.95 1.68
N GLU A 187 -5.79 -19.30 2.96
CA GLU A 187 -6.66 -20.12 3.82
C GLU A 187 -7.00 -19.37 5.14
N GLU A 188 -6.74 -19.95 6.32
CA GLU A 188 -6.99 -19.27 7.62
C GLU A 188 -5.91 -18.21 7.95
N ASP A 189 -4.66 -18.41 7.49
CA ASP A 189 -3.49 -17.56 7.79
C ASP A 189 -3.14 -16.55 6.67
N ASP A 190 -4.16 -15.94 6.04
CA ASP A 190 -4.03 -15.12 4.84
C ASP A 190 -3.07 -13.94 4.96
N GLU A 191 -3.17 -13.19 6.06
CA GLU A 191 -2.34 -12.01 6.31
C GLU A 191 -0.86 -12.38 6.47
N ARG A 192 -0.59 -13.56 7.03
CA ARG A 192 0.76 -14.04 7.25
C ARG A 192 1.42 -14.43 5.97
N ILE A 193 0.77 -15.26 5.18
CA ILE A 193 1.26 -15.71 3.87
C ILE A 193 1.47 -14.50 2.96
N TRP A 194 0.52 -13.55 2.98
CA TRP A 194 0.65 -12.30 2.25
C TRP A 194 1.88 -11.49 2.67
N SER A 195 2.06 -11.27 3.98
CA SER A 195 3.18 -10.47 4.50
C SER A 195 4.53 -11.06 4.11
N LEU A 196 4.66 -12.38 4.21
CA LEU A 196 5.85 -13.11 3.78
C LEU A 196 6.12 -12.95 2.28
N PHE A 197 5.09 -13.05 1.46
CA PHE A 197 5.21 -12.84 0.02
C PHE A 197 5.56 -11.38 -0.33
N TRP A 198 5.00 -10.42 0.40
CA TRP A 198 5.36 -9.01 0.26
C TRP A 198 6.82 -8.76 0.66
N PHE A 199 7.32 -9.40 1.73
CA PHE A 199 8.74 -9.33 2.10
C PHE A 199 9.66 -9.93 1.04
N LEU A 200 9.27 -11.05 0.43
CA LEU A 200 9.97 -11.59 -0.74
C LEU A 200 10.01 -10.56 -1.88
N ALA A 201 8.87 -9.93 -2.19
CA ALA A 201 8.76 -8.92 -3.22
C ALA A 201 9.66 -7.71 -2.94
N LYS A 202 9.72 -7.27 -1.69
CA LYS A 202 10.48 -6.09 -1.26
C LYS A 202 11.98 -6.34 -1.15
N TYR A 203 12.39 -7.38 -0.44
CA TYR A 203 13.79 -7.60 -0.03
C TYR A 203 14.58 -8.47 -1.00
N THR A 204 13.92 -9.38 -1.72
CA THR A 204 14.59 -10.28 -2.69
C THR A 204 14.30 -9.87 -4.12
N CYS A 205 13.02 -9.72 -4.50
CA CYS A 205 12.61 -9.29 -5.82
C CYS A 205 12.58 -7.75 -5.96
N ASN A 206 13.59 -7.07 -5.44
CA ASN A 206 13.65 -5.60 -5.45
C ASN A 206 13.74 -5.03 -6.89
N SER A 207 13.42 -3.74 -7.06
CA SER A 207 13.30 -3.12 -8.39
C SER A 207 14.62 -3.00 -9.14
N ARG A 208 15.73 -2.72 -8.44
CA ARG A 208 17.04 -2.41 -9.04
C ARG A 208 17.84 -3.66 -9.39
N LYS A 209 18.28 -4.42 -8.38
CA LYS A 209 19.13 -5.61 -8.52
C LYS A 209 18.48 -6.77 -7.76
N PRO A 210 17.45 -7.44 -8.33
CA PRO A 210 16.79 -8.54 -7.66
C PRO A 210 17.78 -9.69 -7.44
N LYS A 211 17.70 -10.34 -6.28
CA LYS A 211 18.53 -11.48 -5.89
C LYS A 211 17.95 -12.77 -6.46
N CYS A 212 17.97 -12.90 -7.78
CA CYS A 212 17.28 -13.99 -8.49
C CYS A 212 17.86 -15.37 -8.15
N GLU A 213 19.17 -15.50 -8.08
CA GLU A 213 19.86 -16.76 -7.70
C GLU A 213 19.44 -17.26 -6.32
N GLU A 214 19.27 -16.33 -5.37
CA GLU A 214 18.85 -16.64 -4.00
C GLU A 214 17.32 -16.81 -3.87
N CYS A 215 16.54 -16.50 -4.91
CA CYS A 215 15.08 -16.45 -4.80
C CYS A 215 14.48 -17.86 -4.78
N ILE A 216 13.68 -18.18 -3.76
CA ILE A 216 13.01 -19.49 -3.63
C ILE A 216 11.99 -19.78 -4.73
N LEU A 217 11.57 -18.76 -5.48
CA LEU A 217 10.64 -18.89 -6.60
C LEU A 217 11.35 -18.90 -7.97
N ASN A 218 12.69 -18.94 -8.01
CA ASN A 218 13.46 -18.87 -9.26
C ASN A 218 13.03 -19.95 -10.27
N ASN A 219 12.75 -21.18 -9.81
CA ASN A 219 12.32 -22.33 -10.60
C ASN A 219 10.97 -22.15 -11.29
N ILE A 220 10.13 -21.24 -10.81
CA ILE A 220 8.82 -20.93 -11.41
C ILE A 220 8.73 -19.49 -11.96
N CYS A 221 9.81 -18.73 -11.88
CA CYS A 221 9.83 -17.31 -12.24
C CYS A 221 10.14 -17.12 -13.73
N LYS A 222 9.16 -16.62 -14.50
CA LYS A 222 9.32 -16.29 -15.92
C LYS A 222 10.48 -15.32 -16.19
N TYR A 223 10.60 -14.27 -15.38
CA TYR A 223 11.68 -13.27 -15.49
C TYR A 223 13.07 -13.86 -15.27
N TYR A 224 13.22 -14.83 -14.37
CA TYR A 224 14.51 -15.47 -14.13
C TYR A 224 14.88 -16.42 -15.27
N LYS A 225 13.94 -17.27 -15.70
CA LYS A 225 14.17 -18.19 -16.83
C LYS A 225 14.45 -17.46 -18.15
N GLY A 226 13.86 -16.27 -18.33
CA GLY A 226 14.10 -15.42 -19.50
C GLY A 226 15.39 -14.62 -19.44
N LYS A 227 16.11 -14.58 -18.32
CA LYS A 227 17.50 -14.11 -18.30
C LYS A 227 18.36 -15.23 -18.87
N THR A 228 18.74 -15.11 -20.14
CA THR A 228 19.83 -15.90 -20.69
C THR A 228 21.01 -15.78 -19.73
N ILE A 229 21.38 -16.88 -19.09
CA ILE A 229 22.62 -16.99 -18.32
C ILE A 229 23.71 -16.90 -19.39
N VAL A 230 24.21 -15.69 -19.65
CA VAL A 230 25.51 -15.54 -20.30
C VAL A 230 26.50 -15.95 -19.22
N PRO A 231 27.23 -17.08 -19.36
CA PRO A 231 28.25 -17.42 -18.41
C PRO A 231 29.22 -16.25 -18.35
N SER A 232 29.50 -15.74 -17.15
CA SER A 232 30.59 -14.81 -16.94
C SER A 232 31.89 -15.54 -17.30
N SER A 233 32.37 -15.28 -18.52
CA SER A 233 33.72 -15.57 -18.99
C SER A 233 34.75 -14.84 -18.14
#